data_AF-A0A507BRZ0-F1
#
_entry.id   AF-A0A507BRZ0-F1
#
_cell.length_a   1.000
_cell.length_b   1.000
_cell.length_c   1.000
_cell.angle_alpha   90.00
_cell.angle_beta   90.00
_cell.angle_gamma   90.00
#
_symmetry.space_group_name_H-M   'P 1'
#
loop_
_entity.id
_entity.type
_entity.pdbx_description
1 polymer ?
#
loop_
_entity_poly.entity_id
_entity_poly.type
_entity_poly.pdbx_seq_one_letter_code
_entity_poly.pdbx_strand_id
1 'polypeptide(L)'
;MEERLATDDSEVIMVDWQPPPSQETKAPSTGYAVWYSAAQRLIKHDIPTSIKAKDANKLQHHVNDAISCLECILNGTHPFPTEPSIANVLLPPRFEVITRYHIANLLITYTNSLETADAHLQKAILILGQSPIPHSLDLIFCIKSLQITIFERRDVLKAAKKMLKDMSLDAHTSERMDLWYLSQLKSAEIASLMNDVKQSRTLLTGGALEAQKRGDLDMQACNSLII
;
A
#
# COMPACT_ATOMS: atom_id res chain seq x y z
N MET A 1 -23.73 36.49 31.41
CA MET A 1 -22.89 37.68 31.18
C MET A 1 -21.56 37.37 31.81
N GLU A 2 -20.43 37.21 31.13
CA GLU A 2 -19.96 37.62 29.79
C GLU A 2 -19.00 36.51 29.26
N GLU A 3 -19.18 36.04 28.02
CA GLU A 3 -18.25 36.18 26.86
C GLU A 3 -16.81 35.63 27.05
N ARG A 4 -16.44 34.50 26.42
CA ARG A 4 -15.84 34.32 25.05
C ARG A 4 -14.46 35.00 24.93
N LEU A 5 -13.34 34.30 24.64
CA LEU A 5 -12.98 33.64 23.37
C LEU A 5 -11.72 32.75 23.50
N ALA A 6 -11.52 31.89 22.49
CA ALA A 6 -10.55 30.80 22.35
C ALA A 6 -9.12 31.19 21.92
N THR A 7 -8.17 30.27 22.16
CA THR A 7 -7.00 29.88 21.32
C THR A 7 -6.41 28.61 21.95
N ASP A 8 -6.65 27.42 21.40
CA ASP A 8 -5.72 26.63 20.56
C ASP A 8 -4.24 26.94 20.82
N ASP A 9 -3.57 26.09 21.59
CA ASP A 9 -2.11 25.95 21.61
C ASP A 9 -1.79 24.45 21.63
N SER A 10 -2.02 23.84 20.47
CA SER A 10 -1.37 22.59 20.09
C SER A 10 0.13 22.89 19.95
N GLU A 11 0.92 22.66 21.00
CA GLU A 11 2.39 22.77 20.91
C GLU A 11 2.89 21.85 19.78
N VAL A 12 3.28 22.49 18.67
CA VAL A 12 4.05 21.84 17.61
C VAL A 12 5.42 21.52 18.20
N ILE A 13 5.59 20.29 18.67
CA ILE A 13 6.91 19.77 19.05
C ILE A 13 7.74 19.69 17.76
N MET A 14 8.53 20.74 17.49
CA MET A 14 9.59 20.67 16.49
C MET A 14 10.69 19.77 17.05
N VAL A 15 10.70 18.51 16.62
CA VAL A 15 11.79 17.59 16.92
C VAL A 15 12.94 17.92 15.97
N ASP A 16 13.86 18.79 16.40
CA ASP A 16 15.17 18.94 15.77
C ASP A 16 15.98 17.67 16.00
N TRP A 17 15.91 16.74 15.04
CA TRP A 17 16.71 15.53 15.07
C TRP A 17 18.15 15.84 14.65
N GLN A 18 19.08 15.81 15.61
CA GLN A 18 20.50 15.70 15.33
C GLN A 18 20.91 14.21 15.29
N PRO A 19 21.70 13.78 14.29
CA PRO A 19 22.21 12.41 14.26
C PRO A 19 23.09 12.13 15.48
N PRO A 20 23.00 10.93 16.07
CA PRO A 20 23.72 10.62 17.30
C PRO A 20 25.24 10.68 17.09
N PRO A 21 26.00 11.21 18.07
CA PRO A 21 27.45 11.31 18.00
C PRO A 21 28.08 9.91 17.89
N SER A 22 29.12 9.83 17.06
CA SER A 22 29.62 8.62 16.42
C SER A 22 30.44 7.67 17.31
N GLN A 23 30.33 7.72 18.63
CA GLN A 23 31.09 6.80 19.49
C GLN A 23 30.25 6.24 20.64
N GLU A 24 30.10 4.91 20.56
CA GLU A 24 29.81 3.97 21.64
C GLU A 24 28.41 4.01 22.28
N THR A 25 27.50 3.13 21.85
CA THR A 25 27.25 1.88 22.59
C THR A 25 26.27 0.95 21.87
N LYS A 26 26.52 -0.34 22.08
CA LYS A 26 25.95 -1.52 21.44
C LYS A 26 24.45 -1.69 21.69
N ALA A 27 23.65 -1.49 20.65
CA ALA A 27 22.56 -2.39 20.33
C ALA A 27 22.65 -2.65 18.82
N PRO A 28 22.54 -3.89 18.33
CA PRO A 28 22.42 -4.11 16.91
C PRO A 28 21.08 -3.52 16.50
N SER A 29 21.07 -2.27 16.04
CA SER A 29 20.05 -1.80 15.12
C SER A 29 20.11 -2.78 13.95
N THR A 30 19.27 -3.83 14.02
CA THR A 30 19.18 -4.89 13.01
C THR A 30 19.16 -4.19 11.67
N GLY A 31 20.10 -4.52 10.77
CA GLY A 31 20.29 -3.78 9.52
C GLY A 31 18.96 -3.53 8.79
N TYR A 32 18.00 -4.46 8.92
CA TYR A 32 16.61 -4.33 8.50
C TYR A 32 15.92 -3.00 8.85
N ALA A 33 16.12 -2.43 10.04
CA ALA A 33 15.49 -1.16 10.44
C ALA A 33 16.02 0.04 9.62
N VAL A 34 17.32 0.02 9.28
CA VAL A 34 17.95 1.02 8.42
C VAL A 34 17.43 0.86 6.99
N TRP A 35 17.34 -0.38 6.48
CA TRP A 35 16.84 -0.67 5.14
C TRP A 35 15.35 -0.38 4.98
N TYR A 36 14.53 -0.70 5.98
CA TYR A 36 13.11 -0.41 6.01
C TYR A 36 12.86 1.10 6.05
N SER A 37 13.67 1.86 6.79
CA SER A 37 13.60 3.33 6.77
C SER A 37 14.00 3.94 5.41
N ALA A 38 14.99 3.37 4.72
CA ALA A 38 15.42 3.79 3.40
C ALA A 38 14.35 3.46 2.32
N ALA A 39 13.74 2.27 2.39
CA ALA A 39 12.64 1.88 1.53
C ALA A 39 11.38 2.74 1.78
N GLN A 40 11.04 3.02 3.04
CA GLN A 40 9.93 3.91 3.37
C GLN A 40 10.14 5.34 2.88
N ARG A 41 11.38 5.85 2.86
CA ARG A 41 11.69 7.16 2.26
C ARG A 41 11.43 7.15 0.75
N LEU A 42 11.83 6.09 0.05
CA LEU A 42 11.56 5.93 -1.39
C LEU A 42 10.06 5.79 -1.71
N ILE A 43 9.27 5.22 -0.80
CA ILE A 43 7.82 5.02 -0.98
C ILE A 43 7.01 6.27 -0.60
N LYS A 44 7.47 7.06 0.40
CA LYS A 44 6.78 8.27 0.87
C LYS A 44 7.01 9.49 -0.02
N HIS A 45 8.14 9.55 -0.73
CA HIS A 45 8.34 10.57 -1.75
C HIS A 45 7.64 10.11 -3.02
N ASP A 46 6.37 10.50 -3.15
CA ASP A 46 5.61 10.42 -4.38
C ASP A 46 6.50 10.97 -5.51
N ILE A 47 6.94 10.11 -6.44
CA ILE A 47 7.77 10.49 -7.58
C ILE A 47 6.91 10.65 -8.86
N PRO A 48 5.73 11.32 -8.90
CA PRO A 48 5.11 11.59 -10.18
C PRO A 48 5.63 12.91 -10.78
N THR A 49 5.92 12.81 -12.09
CA THR A 49 5.73 13.86 -13.10
C THR A 49 6.70 15.05 -13.13
N SER A 50 7.95 14.81 -13.54
CA SER A 50 8.77 15.68 -14.43
C SER A 50 10.22 15.19 -14.50
N ILE A 51 10.41 13.91 -14.86
CA ILE A 51 11.73 13.31 -14.85
C ILE A 51 12.35 13.48 -16.25
N LYS A 52 13.41 14.30 -16.37
CA LYS A 52 14.20 14.39 -17.60
C LYS A 52 14.85 13.03 -17.87
N ALA A 53 15.13 12.68 -19.13
CA ALA A 53 15.67 11.34 -19.46
C ALA A 53 16.92 10.91 -18.66
N LYS A 54 17.79 11.84 -18.25
CA LYS A 54 18.93 11.57 -17.35
C LYS A 54 18.51 11.19 -15.92
N ASP A 55 17.43 11.80 -15.44
CA ASP A 55 16.85 11.52 -14.12
C ASP A 55 16.02 10.22 -14.17
N ALA A 56 15.52 9.82 -15.34
CA ALA A 56 14.77 8.58 -15.53
C ALA A 56 15.66 7.34 -15.44
N ASN A 57 16.84 7.38 -16.04
CA ASN A 57 17.82 6.30 -15.90
C ASN A 57 18.33 6.17 -14.45
N LYS A 58 18.54 7.31 -13.77
CA LYS A 58 18.92 7.31 -12.34
C LYS A 58 17.80 6.76 -11.46
N LEU A 59 16.55 7.19 -11.71
CA LEU A 59 15.39 6.64 -11.01
C LEU A 59 15.29 5.13 -11.23
N GLN A 60 15.41 4.65 -12.47
CA GLN A 60 15.34 3.23 -12.77
C GLN A 60 16.44 2.44 -12.06
N HIS A 61 17.66 2.99 -11.99
CA HIS A 61 18.75 2.39 -11.23
C HIS A 61 18.41 2.26 -9.74
N HIS A 62 17.91 3.34 -9.11
CA HIS A 62 17.49 3.31 -7.70
C HIS A 62 16.33 2.36 -7.44
N VAL A 63 15.37 2.27 -8.36
CA VAL A 63 14.26 1.30 -8.28
C VAL A 63 14.81 -0.12 -8.31
N ASN A 64 15.74 -0.43 -9.22
CA ASN A 64 16.33 -1.75 -9.33
C ASN A 64 17.13 -2.11 -8.06
N ASP A 65 17.94 -1.17 -7.54
CA ASP A 65 18.69 -1.36 -6.30
C ASP A 65 17.75 -1.62 -5.11
N ALA A 66 16.64 -0.87 -5.02
CA ALA A 66 15.64 -1.07 -3.97
C ALA A 66 14.97 -2.45 -4.07
N ILE A 67 14.60 -2.89 -5.28
CA ILE A 67 14.05 -4.24 -5.50
C ILE A 67 15.07 -5.29 -5.07
N SER A 68 16.33 -5.20 -5.52
CA SER A 68 17.38 -6.15 -5.15
C SER A 68 17.64 -6.19 -3.64
N CYS A 69 17.63 -5.05 -2.95
CA CYS A 69 17.77 -5.01 -1.49
C CYS A 69 16.61 -5.73 -0.78
N LEU A 70 15.38 -5.52 -1.23
CA LEU A 70 14.20 -6.17 -0.66
C LEU A 70 14.17 -7.68 -0.97
N GLU A 71 14.64 -8.11 -2.14
CA GLU A 71 14.81 -9.52 -2.48
C GLU A 71 15.89 -10.19 -1.62
N CYS A 72 17.00 -9.52 -1.37
CA CYS A 72 18.04 -9.98 -0.44
C CYS A 72 17.47 -10.23 0.97
N ILE A 73 16.65 -9.30 1.47
CA ILE A 73 15.94 -9.43 2.74
C ILE A 73 15.03 -10.68 2.73
N LEU A 74 14.26 -10.91 1.66
CA LEU A 74 13.39 -12.09 1.55
C LEU A 74 14.17 -13.40 1.52
N ASN A 75 15.30 -13.41 0.83
CA ASN A 75 16.11 -14.61 0.65
C ASN A 75 17.07 -14.86 1.82
N GLY A 76 17.14 -13.97 2.81
CA GLY A 76 18.12 -14.05 3.89
C GLY A 76 19.57 -13.97 3.39
N THR A 77 19.78 -13.35 2.22
CA THR A 77 21.09 -13.23 1.56
C THR A 77 21.60 -11.81 1.70
N HIS A 78 22.86 -11.64 2.09
CA HIS A 78 23.47 -10.31 2.18
C HIS A 78 23.80 -9.82 0.74
N PRO A 79 23.44 -8.58 0.34
CA PRO A 79 23.74 -8.07 -1.01
C PRO A 79 25.24 -7.85 -1.25
N PHE A 80 26.05 -7.87 -0.19
CA PHE A 80 27.51 -7.71 -0.23
C PHE A 80 28.19 -8.88 0.49
N PRO A 81 29.10 -9.63 -0.19
CA PRO A 81 29.62 -10.92 0.29
C PRO A 81 30.70 -10.83 1.38
N THR A 82 30.82 -9.73 2.11
CA THR A 82 31.98 -9.46 2.99
C THR A 82 31.86 -9.98 4.41
N GLU A 83 30.73 -10.53 4.84
CA GLU A 83 30.58 -11.10 6.19
C GLU A 83 30.07 -12.54 6.17
N PRO A 84 30.49 -13.39 7.14
CA PRO A 84 30.07 -14.78 7.20
C PRO A 84 28.55 -14.87 7.34
N SER A 85 27.93 -15.48 6.33
CA SER A 85 26.51 -15.76 6.20
C SER A 85 25.90 -16.25 7.52
N ILE A 86 25.18 -15.36 8.21
CA ILE A 86 24.33 -15.76 9.34
C ILE A 86 23.20 -16.59 8.74
N ALA A 87 23.19 -17.89 9.08
CA ALA A 87 22.27 -18.89 8.55
C ALA A 87 20.82 -18.40 8.46
N ASN A 88 20.15 -18.69 7.32
CA ASN A 88 18.71 -18.62 7.04
C ASN A 88 17.86 -18.00 8.17
N VAL A 89 17.96 -16.69 8.37
CA VAL A 89 17.09 -16.00 9.32
C VAL A 89 15.71 -15.93 8.69
N LEU A 90 14.79 -16.79 9.17
CA LEU A 90 13.41 -16.79 8.72
C LEU A 90 12.78 -15.45 9.10
N LEU A 91 12.42 -14.66 8.09
CA LEU A 91 11.80 -13.36 8.29
C LEU A 91 10.43 -13.56 8.96
N PRO A 92 10.09 -12.84 10.05
CA PRO A 92 8.79 -13.00 10.67
C PRO A 92 7.66 -12.72 9.66
N PRO A 93 6.53 -13.46 9.71
CA PRO A 93 5.50 -13.41 8.66
C PRO A 93 5.00 -12.01 8.29
N ARG A 94 4.83 -11.13 9.29
CA ARG A 94 4.42 -9.74 9.06
C ARG A 94 5.44 -8.95 8.24
N PHE A 95 6.73 -9.12 8.50
CA PHE A 95 7.79 -8.43 7.76
C PHE A 95 7.93 -8.99 6.34
N GLU A 96 7.73 -10.30 6.18
CA GLU A 96 7.72 -10.91 4.84
C GLU A 96 6.57 -10.36 3.99
N VAL A 97 5.35 -10.32 4.53
CA VAL A 97 4.18 -9.75 3.85
C VAL A 97 4.42 -8.30 3.42
N ILE A 98 4.93 -7.46 4.33
CA ILE A 98 5.21 -6.05 4.04
C ILE A 98 6.31 -5.90 2.98
N THR A 99 7.37 -6.71 3.07
CA THR A 99 8.48 -6.70 2.09
C THR A 99 7.97 -7.08 0.70
N ARG A 100 7.16 -8.14 0.61
CA ARG A 100 6.52 -8.57 -0.64
C ARG A 100 5.58 -7.51 -1.22
N TYR A 101 4.80 -6.85 -0.38
CA TYR A 101 3.93 -5.74 -0.77
C TYR A 101 4.75 -4.59 -1.38
N HIS A 102 5.86 -4.20 -0.76
CA HIS A 102 6.71 -3.12 -1.26
C HIS A 102 7.41 -3.47 -2.58
N ILE A 103 7.92 -4.69 -2.72
CA ILE A 103 8.47 -5.17 -4.00
C ILE A 103 7.41 -5.09 -5.10
N ALA A 104 6.21 -5.63 -4.83
CA ALA A 104 5.13 -5.59 -5.81
C ALA A 104 4.73 -4.16 -6.18
N ASN A 105 4.64 -3.24 -5.22
CA ASN A 105 4.35 -1.84 -5.49
C ASN A 105 5.41 -1.21 -6.42
N LEU A 106 6.70 -1.40 -6.13
CA LEU A 106 7.79 -0.90 -6.98
C LEU A 106 7.72 -1.49 -8.40
N LEU A 107 7.47 -2.80 -8.52
CA LEU A 107 7.33 -3.48 -9.81
C LEU A 107 6.12 -2.95 -10.60
N ILE A 108 4.99 -2.71 -9.94
CA ILE A 108 3.76 -2.17 -10.57
C ILE A 108 3.94 -0.71 -10.96
N THR A 109 4.60 0.12 -10.16
CA THR A 109 4.71 1.55 -10.42
C THR A 109 5.79 1.86 -11.46
N TYR A 110 6.95 1.20 -11.37
CA TYR A 110 8.15 1.61 -12.09
C TYR A 110 8.65 0.58 -13.10
N THR A 111 7.99 -0.56 -13.25
CA THR A 111 8.39 -1.61 -14.21
C THR A 111 7.21 -2.17 -14.99
N ASN A 112 7.49 -3.06 -15.94
CA ASN A 112 6.48 -3.86 -16.66
C ASN A 112 6.42 -5.32 -16.16
N SER A 113 7.09 -5.63 -15.04
CA SER A 113 7.19 -6.98 -14.48
C SER A 113 5.97 -7.36 -13.64
N LEU A 114 4.79 -7.29 -14.26
CA LEU A 114 3.50 -7.51 -13.59
C LEU A 114 3.32 -8.96 -13.08
N GLU A 115 3.94 -9.94 -13.75
CA GLU A 115 3.88 -11.35 -13.34
C GLU A 115 4.65 -11.59 -12.05
N THR A 116 5.85 -11.03 -11.97
CA THR A 116 6.65 -11.05 -10.74
C THR A 116 5.92 -10.35 -9.61
N ALA A 117 5.32 -9.18 -9.88
CA ALA A 117 4.55 -8.45 -8.89
C ALA A 117 3.39 -9.29 -8.33
N ASP A 118 2.57 -9.90 -9.20
CA ASP A 118 1.46 -10.75 -8.77
C ASP A 118 1.96 -11.96 -7.97
N ALA A 119 3.06 -12.59 -8.37
CA ALA A 119 3.65 -13.69 -7.63
C ALA A 119 4.06 -13.31 -6.19
N HIS A 120 4.57 -12.08 -5.97
CA HIS A 120 4.84 -11.58 -4.61
C HIS A 120 3.55 -11.37 -3.82
N LEU A 121 2.51 -10.81 -4.44
CA LEU A 121 1.21 -10.56 -3.80
C LEU A 121 0.50 -11.86 -3.41
N GLN A 122 0.49 -12.87 -4.30
CA GLN A 122 -0.09 -14.19 -4.02
C GLN A 122 0.59 -14.89 -2.85
N LYS A 123 1.92 -14.81 -2.77
CA LYS A 123 2.68 -15.34 -1.62
C LYS A 123 2.34 -14.58 -0.34
N ALA A 124 2.19 -13.26 -0.39
CA ALA A 124 1.80 -12.45 0.76
C ALA A 124 0.40 -12.84 1.29
N ILE A 125 -0.58 -13.07 0.40
CA ILE A 125 -1.92 -13.55 0.77
C ILE A 125 -1.83 -14.93 1.43
N LEU A 126 -1.03 -15.84 0.88
CA LEU A 126 -0.86 -17.18 1.45
C LEU A 126 -0.35 -17.12 2.89
N ILE A 127 0.66 -16.27 3.15
CA ILE A 127 1.22 -16.08 4.50
C ILE A 127 0.17 -15.50 5.45
N LEU A 128 -0.61 -14.52 5.00
CA LEU A 128 -1.70 -13.93 5.79
C LEU A 128 -2.80 -14.95 6.13
N GLY A 129 -3.05 -15.93 5.25
CA GLY A 129 -4.00 -17.02 5.52
C GLY A 129 -3.48 -18.09 6.48
N GLN A 130 -2.16 -18.21 6.64
CA GLN A 130 -1.51 -19.23 7.48
C GLN A 130 -1.09 -18.71 8.85
N SER A 131 -0.95 -17.40 9.03
CA SER A 131 -0.40 -16.78 10.24
C SER A 131 -1.39 -15.79 10.86
N PRO A 132 -1.61 -15.82 12.19
CA PRO A 132 -2.44 -14.83 12.88
C PRO A 132 -1.70 -13.49 12.97
N ILE A 133 -1.74 -12.72 11.89
CA ILE A 133 -1.14 -11.38 11.82
C ILE A 133 -2.20 -10.34 12.22
N PRO A 134 -1.94 -9.47 13.20
CA PRO A 134 -2.84 -8.36 13.52
C PRO A 134 -3.09 -7.47 12.31
N HIS A 135 -4.32 -6.95 12.17
CA HIS A 135 -4.73 -6.12 11.01
C HIS A 135 -4.52 -6.82 9.65
N SER A 136 -4.63 -8.16 9.62
CA SER A 136 -4.51 -8.93 8.39
C SER A 136 -5.53 -8.49 7.33
N LEU A 137 -6.73 -8.08 7.74
CA LEU A 137 -7.76 -7.61 6.81
C LEU A 137 -7.32 -6.35 6.06
N ASP A 138 -6.74 -5.35 6.74
CA ASP A 138 -6.24 -4.13 6.11
C ASP A 138 -5.13 -4.45 5.10
N LEU A 139 -4.19 -5.33 5.48
CA LEU A 139 -3.12 -5.78 4.60
C LEU A 139 -3.64 -6.55 3.39
N ILE A 140 -4.64 -7.43 3.58
CA ILE A 140 -5.30 -8.15 2.48
C ILE A 140 -5.93 -7.14 1.51
N PHE A 141 -6.60 -6.10 2.02
CA PHE A 141 -7.17 -5.06 1.18
C PHE A 141 -6.11 -4.32 0.38
N CYS A 142 -5.03 -3.86 1.01
CA CYS A 142 -3.93 -3.20 0.31
C CYS A 142 -3.32 -4.10 -0.77
N ILE A 143 -3.14 -5.39 -0.49
CA ILE A 143 -2.61 -6.36 -1.44
C ILE A 143 -3.56 -6.58 -2.62
N LYS A 144 -4.85 -6.82 -2.35
CA LYS A 144 -5.86 -6.99 -3.40
C LYS A 144 -6.02 -5.72 -4.25
N SER A 145 -5.89 -4.52 -3.66
CA SER A 145 -5.86 -3.26 -4.41
C SER A 145 -4.71 -3.21 -5.43
N LEU A 146 -3.50 -3.67 -5.07
CA LEU A 146 -2.40 -3.78 -6.03
C LEU A 146 -2.67 -4.83 -7.12
N GLN A 147 -3.34 -5.93 -6.79
CA GLN A 147 -3.75 -6.94 -7.80
C GLN A 147 -4.77 -6.37 -8.79
N ILE A 148 -5.70 -5.54 -8.33
CA ILE A 148 -6.64 -4.81 -9.20
C ILE A 148 -5.88 -3.90 -10.16
N THR A 149 -4.86 -3.16 -9.69
CA THR A 149 -3.99 -2.37 -10.57
C THR A 149 -3.27 -3.24 -11.60
N ILE A 150 -2.82 -4.44 -11.24
CA ILE A 150 -2.25 -5.40 -12.20
C ILE A 150 -3.29 -5.81 -13.25
N PHE A 151 -4.53 -6.10 -12.84
CA PHE A 151 -5.60 -6.46 -13.77
C PHE A 151 -5.96 -5.32 -14.72
N GLU A 152 -5.99 -4.07 -14.25
CA GLU A 152 -6.17 -2.88 -15.08
C GLU A 152 -5.06 -2.76 -16.13
N ARG A 153 -3.79 -2.85 -15.68
CA ARG A 153 -2.63 -2.75 -16.60
C ARG A 153 -2.56 -3.88 -17.62
N ARG A 154 -3.19 -5.03 -17.36
CA ARG A 154 -3.29 -6.18 -18.26
C ARG A 154 -4.60 -6.24 -19.07
N ASP A 155 -5.48 -5.26 -18.90
CA ASP A 155 -6.82 -5.24 -19.51
C ASP A 155 -7.69 -6.48 -19.18
N VAL A 156 -7.56 -7.00 -17.94
CA VAL A 156 -8.35 -8.14 -17.43
C VAL A 156 -9.44 -7.65 -16.47
N LEU A 157 -10.24 -6.67 -16.93
CA LEU A 157 -11.18 -5.91 -16.08
C LEU A 157 -12.29 -6.78 -15.45
N LYS A 158 -12.64 -7.92 -16.08
CA LYS A 158 -13.58 -8.89 -15.48
C LYS A 158 -13.04 -9.53 -14.19
N ALA A 159 -11.73 -9.78 -14.12
CA ALA A 159 -11.09 -10.29 -12.92
C ALA A 159 -11.04 -9.23 -11.81
N ALA A 160 -10.72 -7.98 -12.16
CA ALA A 160 -10.78 -6.84 -11.25
C ALA A 160 -12.18 -6.67 -10.63
N LYS A 161 -13.22 -6.68 -11.47
CA LYS A 161 -14.62 -6.59 -11.04
C LYS A 161 -15.01 -7.72 -10.08
N LYS A 162 -14.59 -8.96 -10.36
CA LYS A 162 -14.85 -10.10 -9.47
C LYS A 162 -14.16 -9.89 -8.12
N MET A 163 -12.88 -9.53 -8.12
CA MET A 163 -12.11 -9.31 -6.90
C MET A 163 -12.69 -8.18 -6.05
N LEU A 164 -13.12 -7.08 -6.65
CA LEU A 164 -13.77 -5.97 -5.96
C LEU A 164 -15.11 -6.35 -5.33
N LYS A 165 -15.89 -7.22 -5.99
CA LYS A 165 -17.12 -7.77 -5.43
C LYS A 165 -16.82 -8.61 -4.17
N ASP A 166 -15.80 -9.46 -4.24
CA ASP A 166 -15.38 -10.29 -3.12
C ASP A 166 -14.87 -9.42 -1.96
N MET A 167 -14.06 -8.39 -2.25
CA MET A 167 -13.63 -7.38 -1.27
C MET A 167 -14.81 -6.66 -0.63
N SER A 168 -15.77 -6.19 -1.42
CA SER A 168 -16.95 -5.52 -0.88
C SER A 168 -17.72 -6.41 0.09
N LEU A 169 -17.88 -7.69 -0.24
CA LEU A 169 -18.52 -8.65 0.64
C LEU A 169 -17.72 -8.85 1.93
N ASP A 170 -16.41 -9.07 1.83
CA ASP A 170 -15.52 -9.23 2.99
C ASP A 170 -15.57 -8.02 3.94
N ALA A 171 -15.53 -6.80 3.39
CA ALA A 171 -15.62 -5.55 4.17
C ALA A 171 -16.98 -5.42 4.86
N HIS A 172 -18.07 -5.73 4.16
CA HIS A 172 -19.40 -5.66 4.72
C HIS A 172 -19.58 -6.65 5.88
N THR A 173 -19.18 -7.91 5.68
CA THR A 173 -19.22 -8.96 6.71
C THR A 173 -18.35 -8.63 7.93
N SER A 174 -17.24 -7.92 7.71
CA SER A 174 -16.33 -7.50 8.78
C SER A 174 -16.70 -6.14 9.41
N GLU A 175 -17.85 -5.57 9.03
CA GLU A 175 -18.32 -4.24 9.46
C GLU A 175 -17.32 -3.09 9.18
N ARG A 176 -16.42 -3.26 8.22
CA ARG A 176 -15.41 -2.28 7.80
C ARG A 176 -15.94 -1.42 6.66
N MET A 177 -16.81 -0.47 7.01
CA MET A 177 -17.47 0.38 6.02
C MET A 177 -16.53 1.31 5.26
N ASP A 178 -15.44 1.73 5.88
CA ASP A 178 -14.34 2.45 5.24
C ASP A 178 -13.82 1.67 4.02
N LEU A 179 -13.51 0.39 4.20
CA LEU A 179 -13.05 -0.51 3.15
C LEU A 179 -14.16 -0.83 2.15
N TRP A 180 -15.41 -0.92 2.61
CA TRP A 180 -16.57 -1.13 1.75
C TRP A 180 -16.75 0.04 0.78
N TYR A 181 -16.72 1.29 1.27
CA TYR A 181 -16.87 2.46 0.39
C TYR A 181 -15.73 2.55 -0.63
N LEU A 182 -14.48 2.29 -0.21
CA LEU A 182 -13.34 2.24 -1.13
C LEU A 182 -13.55 1.19 -2.23
N SER A 183 -14.10 0.02 -1.89
CA SER A 183 -14.43 -1.01 -2.88
C SER A 183 -15.54 -0.57 -3.86
N GLN A 184 -16.52 0.22 -3.41
CA GLN A 184 -17.57 0.75 -4.29
C GLN A 184 -17.03 1.77 -5.28
N LEU A 185 -16.23 2.73 -4.79
CA LEU A 185 -15.59 3.75 -5.63
C LEU A 185 -14.73 3.10 -6.73
N LYS A 186 -13.87 2.15 -6.34
CA LYS A 186 -13.03 1.44 -7.31
C LYS A 186 -13.83 0.55 -8.26
N SER A 187 -14.94 -0.04 -7.80
CA SER A 187 -15.86 -0.80 -8.67
C SER A 187 -16.53 0.09 -9.72
N ALA A 188 -16.89 1.33 -9.35
CA ALA A 188 -17.46 2.29 -10.28
C ALA A 188 -16.42 2.71 -11.34
N GLU A 189 -15.18 2.94 -10.94
CA GLU A 189 -14.07 3.21 -11.86
C GLU A 189 -13.85 2.07 -12.86
N ILE A 190 -13.77 0.82 -12.38
CA ILE A 190 -13.66 -0.36 -13.26
C ILE A 190 -14.87 -0.48 -14.19
N ALA A 191 -16.08 -0.25 -13.70
CA ALA A 191 -17.28 -0.28 -14.54
C ALA A 191 -17.23 0.79 -15.64
N SER A 192 -16.75 1.99 -15.34
CA SER A 192 -16.50 3.04 -16.33
C SER A 192 -15.46 2.63 -17.37
N LEU A 193 -14.33 2.03 -16.95
CA LEU A 193 -13.31 1.50 -17.87
C LEU A 193 -13.85 0.39 -18.79
N MET A 194 -14.84 -0.38 -18.32
CA MET A 194 -15.55 -1.38 -19.11
C MET A 194 -16.65 -0.81 -20.02
N ASN A 195 -16.82 0.51 -20.09
CA ASN A 195 -17.93 1.21 -20.76
C ASN A 195 -19.33 0.88 -20.20
N ASP A 196 -19.41 0.39 -18.95
CA ASP A 196 -20.68 0.15 -18.24
C ASP A 196 -21.03 1.33 -17.32
N VAL A 197 -21.32 2.48 -17.94
CA VAL A 197 -21.65 3.73 -17.24
C VAL A 197 -22.88 3.57 -16.33
N LYS A 198 -23.85 2.74 -16.75
CA LYS A 198 -25.05 2.46 -15.97
C LYS A 198 -24.69 1.77 -14.66
N GLN A 199 -23.83 0.75 -14.71
CA GLN A 199 -23.37 0.07 -13.51
C GLN A 199 -22.51 1.00 -12.63
N SER A 200 -21.62 1.79 -13.23
CA SER A 200 -20.81 2.77 -12.51
C SER A 200 -21.67 3.72 -11.67
N ARG A 201 -22.69 4.33 -12.29
CA ARG A 201 -23.65 5.19 -11.57
C ARG A 201 -24.42 4.44 -10.49
N THR A 202 -24.85 3.21 -10.76
CA THR A 202 -25.58 2.39 -9.78
C THR A 202 -24.74 2.15 -8.52
N LEU A 203 -23.44 1.88 -8.67
CA LEU A 203 -22.52 1.67 -7.55
C LEU A 203 -22.33 2.96 -6.73
N LEU A 204 -22.12 4.10 -7.39
CA LEU A 204 -21.94 5.40 -6.72
C LEU A 204 -23.20 5.83 -5.96
N THR A 205 -24.36 5.72 -6.59
CA THR A 205 -25.65 6.01 -5.92
C THR A 205 -25.90 5.05 -4.76
N GLY A 206 -25.58 3.75 -4.91
CA GLY A 206 -25.66 2.78 -3.83
C GLY A 206 -24.77 3.16 -2.64
N GLY A 207 -23.53 3.57 -2.91
CA GLY A 207 -22.59 4.06 -1.90
C GLY A 207 -23.10 5.30 -1.17
N ALA A 208 -23.60 6.30 -1.90
CA ALA A 208 -24.14 7.53 -1.32
C ALA A 208 -25.38 7.27 -0.43
N LEU A 209 -26.29 6.40 -0.87
CA LEU A 209 -27.47 6.03 -0.09
C LEU A 209 -27.09 5.30 1.20
N GLU A 210 -26.09 4.42 1.16
CA GLU A 210 -25.63 3.70 2.34
C GLU A 210 -24.90 4.64 3.32
N ALA A 211 -24.10 5.57 2.82
CA ALA A 211 -23.49 6.63 3.64
C ALA A 211 -24.54 7.50 4.33
N GLN A 212 -25.59 7.91 3.59
CA GLN A 212 -26.71 8.66 4.15
C GLN A 212 -27.43 7.90 5.28
N LYS A 213 -27.72 6.60 5.09
CA LYS A 213 -28.37 5.79 6.14
C LYS A 213 -27.56 5.71 7.42
N ARG A 214 -26.23 5.75 7.31
CA ARG A 214 -25.29 5.66 8.44
C ARG A 214 -24.92 7.02 9.04
N GLY A 215 -25.32 8.11 8.40
CA GLY A 215 -24.95 9.47 8.82
C GLY A 215 -23.50 9.85 8.47
N ASP A 216 -22.87 9.15 7.52
CA ASP A 216 -21.51 9.44 7.05
C ASP A 216 -21.58 10.51 5.95
N LEU A 217 -21.59 11.78 6.39
CA LEU A 217 -21.78 12.94 5.51
C LEU A 217 -20.61 13.13 4.53
N ASP A 218 -19.39 12.81 4.94
CA ASP A 218 -18.20 12.95 4.11
C ASP A 218 -18.21 11.93 2.97
N MET A 219 -18.55 10.67 3.26
CA MET A 219 -18.66 9.65 2.21
C MET A 219 -19.90 9.83 1.34
N GLN A 220 -20.99 10.38 1.88
CA GLN A 220 -22.14 10.77 1.08
C GLN A 220 -21.75 11.86 0.06
N ALA A 221 -21.01 12.88 0.49
CA ALA A 221 -20.53 13.95 -0.38
C ALA A 221 -19.57 13.40 -1.45
N CYS A 222 -18.58 12.59 -1.06
CA CYS A 222 -17.62 11.97 -1.98
C CYS A 222 -18.31 11.16 -3.08
N ASN A 223 -19.28 10.31 -2.73
CA ASN A 223 -20.01 9.50 -3.71
C ASN A 223 -20.97 10.33 -4.58
N SER A 224 -21.51 11.43 -4.07
CA SER A 224 -22.46 12.27 -4.80
C SER A 224 -21.78 13.21 -5.81
N LEU A 225 -20.54 13.63 -5.54
CA LEU A 225 -19.75 14.49 -6.43
C LEU A 225 -19.27 13.79 -7.71
N ILE A 226 -19.24 12.45 -7.72
CA ILE A 226 -18.73 11.64 -8.83
C ILE A 226 -19.86 11.25 -9.82
N ILE A 227 -21.13 11.35 -9.42
CA ILE A 227 -22.32 11.00 -10.23
C ILE A 227 -22.58 12.01 -11.34
#